data_AF-A0A7J9Q575-F1
#
_entry.id   AF-A0A7J9Q575-F1
#
_cell.length_a   1.000
_cell.length_b   1.000
_cell.length_c   1.000
_cell.angle_alpha   90.00
_cell.angle_beta   90.00
_cell.angle_gamma   90.00
#
_symmetry.space_group_name_H-M   'P 1'
#
loop_
_entity.id
_entity.type
_entity.pdbx_description
1 polymer ?
#
loop_
_entity_poly.entity_id
_entity_poly.type
_entity_poly.pdbx_seq_one_letter_code
_entity_poly.pdbx_strand_id
1 'polypeptide(L)' 'MIEICTVGGYNEVGKNMTAVNVDNEVVILDMGIHLESYIKYTEDEDIINVEPSELIKVGAVPDITKIEKWKNNVKAI' A
#
# COMPACT_ATOMS: atom_id res chain seq x y z
N MET A 1 23.11 -5.76 -0.52
CA MET A 1 22.36 -5.95 0.74
C MET A 1 20.88 -5.99 0.39
N ILE A 2 20.15 -6.96 0.93
CA ILE A 2 18.71 -7.11 0.69
C ILE A 2 17.97 -6.62 1.94
N GLU A 3 17.04 -5.68 1.78
CA GLU A 3 16.12 -5.26 2.83
C GLU A 3 14.67 -5.57 2.40
N ILE A 4 13.85 -5.99 3.36
CA ILE A 4 12.43 -6.28 3.14
C ILE A 4 11.62 -5.38 4.07
N CYS A 5 10.64 -4.66 3.52
CA CYS A 5 9.66 -3.90 4.30
C CYS A 5 8.26 -4.50 4.11
N THR A 6 7.68 -4.97 5.20
CA THR A 6 6.31 -5.48 5.27
C THR A 6 5.33 -4.29 5.38
N VAL A 7 4.82 -3.81 4.24
CA VAL A 7 4.06 -2.55 4.19
C VAL A 7 2.60 -2.76 4.62
N GLY A 8 1.92 -3.76 4.04
CA GLY A 8 0.51 -4.06 4.30
C GLY A 8 0.17 -5.55 4.08
N GLY A 9 -0.91 -6.03 4.72
CA GLY A 9 -1.38 -7.42 4.62
C GLY A 9 -0.66 -8.46 5.48
N TYR A 10 0.25 -8.02 6.37
CA TYR A 10 1.02 -8.92 7.24
C TYR A 10 0.38 -9.20 8.61
N ASN A 11 -0.58 -8.36 9.03
CA ASN A 11 -1.30 -8.50 10.31
C ASN A 11 -2.82 -8.69 10.11
N GLU A 12 -3.28 -8.79 8.87
CA GLU A 12 -4.69 -8.89 8.49
C GLU A 12 -4.84 -9.43 7.06
N VAL A 13 -6.07 -9.73 6.65
CA VAL A 13 -6.36 -10.18 5.28
C VAL A 13 -6.65 -8.98 4.40
N GLY A 14 -5.87 -8.78 3.33
CA GLY A 14 -6.07 -7.71 2.35
C GLY A 14 -5.03 -6.60 2.48
N LYS A 15 -5.12 -5.59 1.59
CA LYS A 15 -4.13 -4.51 1.43
C LYS A 15 -2.67 -4.99 1.42
N ASN A 16 -2.42 -6.06 0.69
CA ASN A 16 -1.10 -6.67 0.54
C ASN A 16 -0.14 -5.68 -0.12
N MET A 17 1.04 -5.50 0.46
CA MET A 17 2.15 -4.80 -0.17
C MET A 17 3.45 -5.12 0.54
N THR A 18 4.49 -5.37 -0.25
CA THR A 18 5.87 -5.58 0.21
C THR A 18 6.80 -4.71 -0.62
N ALA A 19 7.78 -4.08 0.01
CA ALA A 19 8.87 -3.43 -0.70
C ALA A 19 10.16 -4.23 -0.48
N VAL A 20 10.81 -4.58 -1.59
CA VAL A 20 12.11 -5.28 -1.59
C VAL A 20 13.16 -4.31 -2.12
N ASN A 21 14.13 -3.96 -1.28
CA ASN A 21 15.27 -3.14 -1.67
C ASN A 21 16.50 -4.04 -1.88
N VAL A 22 17.08 -3.99 -3.08
CA VAL A 22 18.34 -4.65 -3.42
C VAL A 22 19.31 -3.57 -3.86
N ASP A 23 20.32 -3.28 -3.04
CA ASP A 23 21.39 -2.33 -3.37
C ASP A 23 20.87 -0.96 -3.87
N ASN A 24 19.85 -0.42 -3.19
CA ASN A 24 19.16 0.84 -3.51
C ASN A 24 18.31 0.81 -4.78
N GLU A 25 17.97 -0.36 -5.30
CA GLU A 25 16.93 -0.56 -6.30
C GLU A 25 15.74 -1.25 -5.66
N VAL A 26 14.57 -0.61 -5.77
CA VAL A 26 13.39 -1.02 -5.01
C VAL A 26 12.35 -1.59 -5.96
N VAL A 27 11.84 -2.78 -5.64
CA VAL A 27 10.68 -3.38 -6.31
C VAL A 27 9.55 -3.43 -5.30
N ILE A 28 8.39 -2.90 -5.69
CA ILE A 28 7.15 -3.06 -4.95
C ILE A 28 6.48 -4.33 -5.44
N LEU A 29 5.96 -5.12 -4.51
CA LEU A 29 5.18 -6.32 -4.77
C LEU A 29 3.80 -6.12 -4.17
N ASP A 30 2.78 -6.19 -5.03
CA ASP A 30 1.38 -5.88 -4.74
C ASP A 30 1.12 -4.44 -4.26
N MET A 31 -0.10 -4.00 -4.55
CA MET A 31 -0.73 -2.82 -3.95
C MET A 31 -2.21 -3.13 -3.76
N GLY A 32 -2.50 -4.13 -2.94
CA GLY A 32 -3.84 -4.65 -2.76
C GLY A 32 -4.79 -3.65 -2.08
N ILE A 33 -6.09 -3.93 -2.16
CA ILE A 33 -7.13 -3.20 -1.42
C ILE A 33 -7.62 -4.04 -0.24
N HIS A 34 -8.04 -3.38 0.84
CA HIS A 34 -8.84 -3.96 1.90
C HIS A 34 -10.30 -3.63 1.62
N LEU A 35 -11.00 -4.54 0.93
CA LEU A 35 -12.33 -4.28 0.36
C LEU A 35 -13.37 -3.87 1.40
N GLU A 36 -13.35 -4.48 2.59
CA GLU A 36 -14.30 -4.14 3.65
C GLU A 36 -14.11 -2.69 4.15
N SER A 37 -12.87 -2.22 4.28
CA SER A 37 -12.60 -0.83 4.66
C SER A 37 -12.98 0.14 3.56
N TYR A 38 -12.78 -0.26 2.30
CA TYR A 38 -13.16 0.55 1.15
C TYR A 38 -14.68 0.75 1.08
N ILE A 39 -15.47 -0.34 1.10
CA ILE A 39 -16.94 -0.28 1.04
C ILE A 39 -17.52 0.54 2.20
N LYS A 40 -16.99 0.34 3.42
CA LYS A 40 -17.41 1.12 4.60
C LYS A 40 -17.15 2.61 4.44
N TYR A 41 -16.08 2.99 3.75
CA TYR A 41 -15.73 4.39 3.54
C TYR A 41 -16.53 5.02 2.39
N THR A 42 -16.77 4.27 1.31
CA THR A 42 -17.52 4.77 0.16
C THR A 42 -19.03 4.68 0.31
N GLU A 43 -19.52 4.16 1.44
CA GLU A 43 -20.95 3.89 1.67
C GLU A 43 -21.57 3.03 0.54
N ASP A 44 -20.78 2.15 -0.06
CA ASP A 44 -21.16 1.31 -1.21
C ASP A 44 -21.54 2.11 -2.49
N GLU A 45 -21.17 3.40 -2.57
CA GLU A 45 -21.31 4.17 -3.79
C GLU A 45 -20.16 3.88 -4.77
N ASP A 46 -20.51 3.48 -5.99
CA ASP A 46 -19.55 3.05 -7.03
C ASP A 46 -18.67 4.19 -7.59
N ILE A 47 -19.02 5.47 -7.36
CA ILE A 47 -18.38 6.61 -8.02
C ILE A 47 -18.16 7.76 -7.01
N ILE A 48 -17.28 7.53 -6.04
CA ILE A 48 -16.75 8.60 -5.18
C ILE A 48 -15.31 8.88 -5.60
N ASN A 49 -15.00 10.17 -5.80
CA ASN A 49 -13.62 10.61 -5.95
C ASN A 49 -12.95 10.50 -4.57
N VAL A 50 -12.17 9.45 -4.36
CA VAL A 50 -11.46 9.24 -3.10
C VAL A 50 -10.01 9.67 -3.22
N GLU A 51 -9.59 10.57 -2.33
CA GLU A 51 -8.19 10.95 -2.20
C GLU A 51 -7.35 9.77 -1.67
N PRO A 52 -6.19 9.44 -2.29
CA PRO A 52 -5.36 8.32 -1.85
C PRO A 52 -4.95 8.39 -0.37
N SER A 53 -4.74 9.61 0.14
CA SER A 53 -4.41 9.83 1.55
C SER A 53 -5.55 9.44 2.50
N GLU A 54 -6.81 9.58 2.08
CA GLU A 54 -7.98 9.14 2.86
C GLU A 54 -8.07 7.62 2.85
N LEU A 55 -7.80 6.95 1.72
CA LEU A 55 -7.74 5.49 1.65
C LEU A 55 -6.68 4.90 2.59
N ILE A 56 -5.52 5.56 2.72
CA ILE A 56 -4.48 5.16 3.68
C ILE A 56 -4.99 5.35 5.12
N LYS A 57 -5.62 6.50 5.42
CA LYS A 57 -6.15 6.81 6.76
C LYS A 57 -7.21 5.80 7.23
N VAL A 58 -8.12 5.38 6.34
CA VAL A 58 -9.15 4.39 6.65
C VAL A 58 -8.65 2.94 6.53
N GLY A 59 -7.38 2.77 6.17
CA GLY A 59 -6.76 1.45 6.02
C GLY A 59 -7.34 0.63 4.88
N ALA A 60 -7.88 1.27 3.85
CA ALA A 60 -8.37 0.62 2.63
C ALA A 60 -7.21 0.21 1.70
N VAL A 61 -6.05 0.86 1.79
CA VAL A 61 -4.85 0.54 1.00
C VAL A 61 -3.61 0.52 1.91
N PRO A 62 -2.46 -0.01 1.44
CA PRO A 62 -1.23 -0.05 2.23
C PRO A 62 -0.72 1.37 2.53
N ASP A 63 -0.12 1.55 3.71
CA ASP A 63 0.49 2.81 4.12
C ASP A 63 1.91 2.96 3.54
N ILE A 64 1.99 3.64 2.38
CA ILE A 64 3.24 3.86 1.65
C ILE A 64 4.22 4.80 2.37
N THR A 65 3.79 5.53 3.40
CA THR A 65 4.68 6.44 4.15
C THR A 65 5.81 5.66 4.84
N LYS A 66 5.61 4.37 5.11
CA LYS A 66 6.60 3.43 5.65
C LYS A 66 7.83 3.25 4.76
N ILE A 67 7.71 3.55 3.47
CA ILE A 67 8.80 3.40 2.48
C ILE A 67 9.21 4.74 1.86
N GLU A 68 8.92 5.88 2.50
CA GLU A 68 9.22 7.20 1.91
C GLU A 68 10.70 7.36 1.56
N LYS A 69 11.61 6.78 2.35
CA LYS A 69 13.07 6.75 2.07
C LYS A 69 13.47 6.00 0.80
N TRP A 70 12.59 5.15 0.27
CA TRP A 70 12.83 4.26 -0.87
C TRP A 70 12.09 4.70 -2.15
N LYS A 71 11.18 5.66 -2.03
CA LYS A 71 10.26 6.09 -3.10
C LYS A 71 10.94 6.52 -4.40
N ASN A 72 12.04 7.26 -4.31
CA ASN A 72 12.79 7.74 -5.48
C ASN A 72 13.61 6.62 -6.17
N ASN A 73 13.66 5.44 -5.57
CA ASN A 73 14.49 4.33 -6.00
C ASN A 73 13.67 3.15 -6.55
N VAL A 74 12.33 3.30 -6.58
CA VAL A 74 11.41 2.30 -7.13
C VAL A 74 11.64 2.14 -8.63
N LYS A 75 11.86 0.89 -9.05
CA LYS A 75 12.10 0.50 -10.45
C LYS A 75 10.89 -0.19 -11.08
N ALA A 76 10.10 -0.88 -10.26
CA ALA A 76 8.92 -1.63 -10.69
C ALA A 76 7.90 -1.76 -9.54
N ILE A 77 6.64 -1.97 -9.93
CA ILE A 77 5.47 -2.26 -9.07
C ILE A 77 4.74 -3.45 -9.69
#